data_AF-A0A235EN69-F1
#
_entry.id   AF-A0A235EN69-F1
#
_cell.length_a   1.000
_cell.length_b   1.000
_cell.length_c   1.000
_cell.angle_alpha   90.00
_cell.angle_beta   90.00
_cell.angle_gamma   90.00
#
_symmetry.space_group_name_H-M   'P 1'
#
loop_
_entity.id
_entity.type
_entity.pdbx_description
1 polymer ?
#
loop_
_entity_poly.entity_id
_entity_poly.type
_entity_poly.pdbx_seq_one_letter_code
_entity_poly.pdbx_strand_id
1 'polypeptide(L)'
;MTAGRLVYCMGPSGAGKDSLLDWLRAHLPQPSPVHWAQRTISRAATSGGEAHEGVSPQAFVALCSEHAFALHWQANGLRYGVRHAQLAPLAQGHWVLLNGSRAYLPEALVRFPDLVAVHITASPQVLRERLLLRGRETREEVKARVQRALAYTPPPDAASLEVHNDGALVDAGQRLLNALENLPGWPRRSGKLSPIAPILSSTP
;
A
#
# COMPACT_ATOMS: atom_id res chain seq x y z
N MET A 1 -3.21 23.47 -9.91
CA MET A 1 -2.58 22.14 -10.08
C MET A 1 -3.09 21.26 -8.94
N THR A 2 -3.53 20.02 -9.22
CA THR A 2 -3.91 19.09 -8.16
C THR A 2 -2.67 18.64 -7.39
N ALA A 3 -2.67 18.80 -6.06
CA ALA A 3 -1.57 18.33 -5.22
C ALA A 3 -1.50 16.79 -5.29
N GLY A 4 -0.28 16.25 -5.38
CA GLY A 4 -0.05 14.81 -5.33
C GLY A 4 -0.38 14.28 -3.95
N ARG A 5 -0.79 13.01 -3.87
CA ARG A 5 -1.17 12.39 -2.59
C ARG A 5 -0.46 11.07 -2.36
N LEU A 6 -0.04 10.87 -1.11
CA LEU A 6 0.57 9.62 -0.66
C LEU A 6 -0.52 8.62 -0.28
N VAL A 7 -0.53 7.45 -0.90
CA VAL A 7 -1.33 6.30 -0.51
C VAL A 7 -0.43 5.37 0.32
N TYR A 8 -0.69 5.31 1.62
CA TYR A 8 0.10 4.57 2.59
C TYR A 8 -0.56 3.23 2.90
N CYS A 9 -0.18 2.19 2.16
CA CYS A 9 -0.74 0.85 2.27
C CYS A 9 -0.09 0.08 3.41
N MET A 10 -0.89 -0.41 4.35
CA MET A 10 -0.43 -1.13 5.55
C MET A 10 -1.39 -2.28 5.88
N GLY A 11 -0.95 -3.20 6.73
CA GLY A 11 -1.75 -4.38 7.07
C GLY A 11 -0.95 -5.40 7.87
N PRO A 12 -1.61 -6.35 8.53
CA PRO A 12 -0.93 -7.44 9.21
C PRO A 12 -0.27 -8.41 8.21
N SER A 13 0.79 -9.08 8.65
CA SER A 13 1.34 -10.22 7.91
C SER A 13 0.25 -11.26 7.66
N GLY A 14 0.14 -11.76 6.42
CA GLY A 14 -0.91 -12.71 6.02
C GLY A 14 -2.13 -12.07 5.35
N ALA A 15 -2.30 -10.75 5.40
CA ALA A 15 -3.41 -10.06 4.73
C ALA A 15 -3.31 -10.05 3.19
N GLY A 16 -2.19 -10.49 2.61
CA GLY A 16 -1.98 -10.50 1.16
C GLY A 16 -1.69 -9.14 0.55
N LYS A 17 -1.22 -8.18 1.36
CA LYS A 17 -0.86 -6.81 0.92
C LYS A 17 -0.01 -6.78 -0.34
N ASP A 18 1.10 -7.50 -0.38
CA ASP A 18 2.03 -7.42 -1.52
C ASP A 18 1.37 -7.95 -2.80
N SER A 19 0.67 -9.10 -2.72
CA SER A 19 -0.11 -9.64 -3.83
C SER A 19 -1.21 -8.69 -4.31
N LEU A 20 -1.87 -7.97 -3.40
CA LEU A 20 -2.92 -7.02 -3.73
C LEU A 20 -2.35 -5.75 -4.40
N LEU A 21 -1.19 -5.28 -3.94
CA LEU A 21 -0.47 -4.16 -4.55
C LEU A 21 0.06 -4.52 -5.94
N ASP A 22 0.55 -5.76 -6.12
CA ASP A 22 0.97 -6.25 -7.44
C ASP A 22 -0.21 -6.40 -8.39
N TRP A 23 -1.35 -6.91 -7.90
CA TRP A 23 -2.60 -6.93 -8.66
C TRP A 23 -3.00 -5.52 -9.08
N LEU A 24 -3.02 -4.56 -8.14
CA LEU A 24 -3.37 -3.17 -8.44
C LEU A 24 -2.42 -2.56 -9.48
N ARG A 25 -1.10 -2.81 -9.37
CA ARG A 25 -0.11 -2.36 -10.36
C ARG A 25 -0.41 -2.86 -11.77
N ALA A 26 -0.83 -4.12 -11.91
CA ALA A 26 -1.16 -4.72 -13.19
C ALA A 26 -2.48 -4.21 -13.80
N HIS A 27 -3.38 -3.65 -12.98
CA HIS A 27 -4.73 -3.23 -13.41
C HIS A 27 -4.91 -1.70 -13.48
N LEU A 28 -3.91 -0.92 -13.07
CA LEU A 28 -3.95 0.51 -13.30
C LEU A 28 -3.72 0.83 -14.79
N PRO A 29 -4.54 1.71 -15.39
CA PRO A 29 -4.36 2.13 -16.78
C PRO A 29 -2.99 2.79 -16.96
N GLN A 30 -2.36 2.56 -18.11
CA GLN A 30 -1.10 3.21 -18.48
C GLN A 30 -1.34 4.12 -19.70
N PRO A 31 -0.83 5.37 -19.71
CA PRO A 31 -0.09 6.02 -18.62
C PRO A 31 -1.02 6.49 -17.48
N SER A 32 -0.57 6.34 -16.24
CA SER A 32 -1.22 6.93 -15.06
C SER A 32 -0.17 7.70 -14.25
N PRO A 33 -0.48 8.90 -13.71
CA PRO A 33 0.43 9.69 -12.87
C PRO A 33 0.51 9.12 -11.45
N VAL A 34 0.82 7.82 -11.37
CA VAL A 34 0.93 7.02 -10.17
C VAL A 34 2.33 6.42 -10.11
N HIS A 35 3.10 6.83 -9.11
CA HIS A 35 4.43 6.31 -8.82
C HIS A 35 4.36 5.22 -7.74
N TRP A 36 5.07 4.12 -7.96
CA TRP A 36 5.19 3.02 -6.99
C TRP A 36 6.50 3.18 -6.23
N ALA A 37 6.42 3.64 -4.97
CA ALA A 37 7.60 3.88 -4.16
C ALA A 37 8.32 2.56 -3.84
N GLN A 38 9.59 2.48 -4.22
CA GLN A 38 10.47 1.39 -3.84
C GLN A 38 10.98 1.60 -2.40
N ARG A 39 11.00 0.52 -1.61
CA ARG A 39 11.60 0.53 -0.27
C ARG A 39 13.07 0.16 -0.32
N THR A 40 13.85 0.71 0.60
CA THR A 40 15.17 0.21 0.97
C THR A 40 15.03 -0.66 2.21
N ILE A 41 15.54 -1.89 2.19
CA ILE A 41 15.37 -2.84 3.30
C ILE A 41 16.73 -3.43 3.67
N SER A 42 16.97 -3.60 4.98
CA SER A 42 18.21 -4.18 5.52
C SER A 42 18.29 -5.71 5.33
N ARG A 43 18.01 -6.20 4.13
CA ARG A 43 18.13 -7.59 3.69
C ARG A 43 18.47 -7.64 2.21
N ALA A 44 19.03 -8.76 1.75
CA ALA A 44 19.23 -8.97 0.32
C ALA A 44 17.90 -8.93 -0.45
N ALA A 45 17.94 -8.35 -1.64
CA ALA A 45 16.83 -8.46 -2.58
C ALA A 45 16.64 -9.94 -2.95
N THR A 46 15.42 -10.43 -2.82
CA THR A 46 15.07 -11.82 -3.11
C THR A 46 14.23 -11.89 -4.37
N SER A 47 14.59 -12.76 -5.32
CA SER A 47 13.76 -13.08 -6.48
C SER A 47 12.37 -13.55 -6.05
N GLY A 48 11.31 -12.95 -6.59
CA GLY A 48 9.92 -13.31 -6.28
C GLY A 48 9.33 -12.67 -5.01
N GLY A 49 10.05 -11.76 -4.34
CA GLY A 49 9.48 -10.89 -3.31
C GLY A 49 9.07 -9.52 -3.87
N GLU A 50 8.60 -8.62 -2.99
CA GLU A 50 8.38 -7.23 -3.39
C GLU A 50 9.66 -6.62 -4.01
N ALA A 51 9.50 -5.77 -5.02
CA ALA A 51 10.61 -4.99 -5.55
C ALA A 51 11.11 -4.01 -4.47
N HIS A 52 12.35 -4.18 -4.03
CA HIS A 52 13.01 -3.32 -3.04
C HIS A 52 14.51 -3.21 -3.30
N GLU A 53 15.10 -2.12 -2.85
CA GLU A 53 16.54 -1.95 -2.75
C GLU A 53 17.04 -2.71 -1.50
N GLY A 54 17.87 -3.73 -1.70
CA GLY A 54 18.46 -4.49 -0.60
C GLY A 54 19.80 -3.90 -0.15
N VAL A 55 19.96 -3.66 1.15
CA VAL A 55 21.21 -3.14 1.73
C VAL A 55 21.62 -3.94 2.97
N SER A 56 22.89 -3.88 3.36
CA SER A 56 23.33 -4.43 4.65
C SER A 56 22.79 -3.59 5.81
N PRO A 57 22.69 -4.16 7.03
CA PRO A 57 22.33 -3.38 8.22
C PRO A 57 23.25 -2.17 8.45
N GLN A 58 24.56 -2.32 8.22
CA GLN A 58 25.54 -1.25 8.37
C GLN A 58 25.33 -0.14 7.32
N ALA A 59 25.08 -0.51 6.06
CA ALA A 59 24.77 0.46 5.01
C ALA A 59 23.45 1.20 5.31
N PHE A 60 22.45 0.51 5.86
CA PHE A 60 21.21 1.16 6.28
C PHE A 60 21.45 2.21 7.38
N VAL A 61 22.31 1.92 8.36
CA VAL A 61 22.71 2.88 9.40
C VAL A 61 23.37 4.11 8.77
N ALA A 62 24.30 3.92 7.83
CA ALA A 62 24.97 5.01 7.14
C ALA A 62 23.96 5.91 6.41
N LEU A 63 23.01 5.31 5.68
CA LEU A 63 21.93 6.03 5.01
C LEU A 63 21.05 6.84 5.98
N CYS A 64 20.81 6.32 7.19
CA CYS A 64 20.12 7.08 8.23
C CYS A 64 20.95 8.29 8.71
N SER A 65 22.25 8.12 8.96
CA SER A 65 23.12 9.25 9.39
C SER A 65 23.29 10.31 8.32
N GLU A 66 23.21 9.92 7.05
CA GLU A 66 23.23 10.82 5.89
C GLU A 66 21.87 11.48 5.62
N HIS A 67 20.84 11.20 6.44
CA HIS A 67 19.48 11.70 6.24
C HIS A 67 18.90 11.34 4.87
N ALA A 68 19.27 10.17 4.31
CA ALA A 68 18.86 9.76 2.97
C ALA A 68 17.38 9.33 2.86
N PHE A 69 16.72 9.10 4.00
CA PHE A 69 15.35 8.60 4.07
C PHE A 69 14.34 9.67 4.47
N ALA A 70 13.30 9.81 3.64
CA ALA A 70 12.12 10.60 3.98
C ALA A 70 11.25 9.92 5.05
N LEU A 71 11.29 8.59 5.12
CA LEU A 71 10.60 7.76 6.12
C LEU A 71 11.49 6.55 6.43
N HIS A 72 11.63 6.17 7.70
CA HIS A 72 12.31 4.93 8.04
C HIS A 72 11.83 4.34 9.37
N TRP A 73 11.76 3.01 9.47
CA TRP A 73 11.28 2.31 10.66
C TRP A 73 11.92 0.94 10.81
N GLN A 74 11.67 0.30 11.95
CA GLN A 74 12.06 -1.09 12.21
C GLN A 74 10.82 -1.96 12.39
N ALA A 75 10.83 -3.16 11.83
CA ALA A 75 9.78 -4.16 12.02
C ALA A 75 10.33 -5.57 11.77
N ASN A 76 9.86 -6.57 12.53
CA ASN A 76 10.23 -7.97 12.33
C ASN A 76 11.75 -8.23 12.21
N GLY A 77 12.57 -7.51 12.99
CA GLY A 77 14.04 -7.64 12.98
C GLY A 77 14.74 -7.00 11.78
N LEU A 78 14.00 -6.29 10.91
CA LEU A 78 14.53 -5.59 9.74
C LEU A 78 14.31 -4.08 9.85
N ARG A 79 15.10 -3.33 9.08
CA ARG A 79 14.97 -1.89 8.89
C ARG A 79 14.42 -1.62 7.49
N TYR A 80 13.53 -0.65 7.41
CA TYR A 80 12.84 -0.24 6.20
C TYR A 80 12.98 1.26 6.04
N GLY A 81 13.28 1.71 4.83
CA GLY A 81 13.45 3.11 4.49
C GLY A 81 12.77 3.43 3.16
N VAL A 82 12.38 4.69 3.01
CA VAL A 82 11.87 5.27 1.77
C VAL A 82 12.71 6.49 1.46
N ARG A 83 13.52 6.43 0.39
CA ARG A 83 14.38 7.54 0.00
C ARG A 83 13.56 8.75 -0.42
N HIS A 84 14.10 9.96 -0.24
CA HIS A 84 13.44 11.20 -0.68
C HIS A 84 13.02 11.16 -2.16
N ALA A 85 13.86 10.60 -3.03
CA ALA A 85 13.56 10.45 -4.45
C ALA A 85 12.28 9.66 -4.74
N GLN A 86 11.89 8.73 -3.86
CA GLN A 86 10.67 7.92 -4.03
C GLN A 86 9.38 8.71 -3.72
N LEU A 87 9.50 9.84 -3.02
CA LEU A 87 8.38 10.72 -2.68
C LEU A 87 8.39 12.04 -3.48
N ALA A 88 9.48 12.34 -4.19
CA ALA A 88 9.61 13.53 -5.04
C ALA A 88 8.47 13.72 -6.06
N PRO A 89 7.87 12.66 -6.66
CA PRO A 89 6.72 12.82 -7.56
C PRO A 89 5.50 13.49 -6.94
N LEU A 90 5.34 13.47 -5.60
CA LEU A 90 4.23 14.17 -4.93
C LEU A 90 4.21 15.66 -5.27
N ALA A 91 5.39 16.30 -5.35
CA ALA A 91 5.52 17.71 -5.69
C ALA A 91 5.12 18.03 -7.14
N GLN A 92 5.07 17.01 -8.01
CA GLN A 92 4.67 17.12 -9.41
C GLN A 92 3.17 16.84 -9.61
N GLY A 93 2.40 16.65 -8.51
CA GLY A 93 0.99 16.29 -8.59
C GLY A 93 0.74 14.79 -8.78
N HIS A 94 1.78 13.95 -8.79
CA HIS A 94 1.61 12.51 -8.92
C HIS A 94 1.17 11.89 -7.60
N TRP A 95 0.39 10.81 -7.71
CA TRP A 95 0.08 9.96 -6.58
C TRP A 95 1.25 9.02 -6.32
N VAL A 96 1.60 8.79 -5.06
CA VAL A 96 2.65 7.84 -4.68
C VAL A 96 2.01 6.72 -3.87
N LEU A 97 2.14 5.47 -4.32
CA LEU A 97 1.77 4.29 -3.54
C LEU A 97 2.98 3.80 -2.76
N LEU A 98 2.83 3.71 -1.44
CA LEU A 98 3.86 3.26 -0.52
C LEU A 98 3.39 2.05 0.28
N ASN A 99 4.22 1.01 0.31
CA ASN A 99 4.07 -0.13 1.19
C ASN A 99 4.61 0.18 2.60
N GLY A 100 3.75 0.65 3.49
CA GLY A 100 4.09 1.16 4.81
C GLY A 100 3.99 0.15 5.97
N SER A 101 4.05 0.68 7.18
CA SER A 101 3.92 -0.04 8.46
C SER A 101 2.85 0.60 9.33
N ARG A 102 1.98 -0.23 9.91
CA ARG A 102 0.94 0.20 10.85
C ARG A 102 1.51 0.97 12.04
N ALA A 103 2.62 0.49 12.60
CA ALA A 103 3.27 1.11 13.75
C ALA A 103 3.92 2.47 13.42
N TYR A 104 4.21 2.72 12.14
CA TYR A 104 4.85 3.95 11.68
C TYR A 104 3.86 4.97 11.11
N LEU A 105 2.58 4.60 10.99
CA LEU A 105 1.55 5.47 10.44
C LEU A 105 1.43 6.82 11.20
N PRO A 106 1.49 6.89 12.54
CA PRO A 106 1.44 8.18 13.24
C PRO A 106 2.57 9.14 12.81
N GLU A 107 3.80 8.64 12.67
CA GLU A 107 4.92 9.47 12.21
C GLU A 107 4.78 9.87 10.74
N ALA A 108 4.24 8.97 9.89
CA ALA A 108 3.96 9.28 8.51
C ALA A 108 2.90 10.39 8.37
N LEU A 109 1.85 10.37 9.20
CA LEU A 109 0.80 11.39 9.24
C LEU A 109 1.33 12.77 9.66
N VAL A 110 2.29 12.82 10.59
CA VAL A 110 2.95 14.09 10.96
C VAL A 110 3.67 14.72 9.75
N ARG A 111 4.29 13.90 8.90
CA ARG A 111 5.04 14.36 7.71
C ARG A 111 4.16 14.60 6.50
N PHE A 112 3.10 13.81 6.37
CA PHE A 112 2.14 13.86 5.26
C PHE A 112 0.70 13.85 5.80
N PRO A 113 0.19 14.99 6.31
CA PRO A 113 -1.13 15.05 6.95
C PRO A 113 -2.28 14.61 6.04
N ASP A 114 -2.16 14.87 4.74
CA ASP A 114 -3.17 14.55 3.73
C ASP A 114 -3.01 13.13 3.13
N LEU A 115 -2.15 12.27 3.70
CA LEU A 115 -1.98 10.92 3.20
C LEU A 115 -3.28 10.11 3.33
N VAL A 116 -3.49 9.15 2.43
CA VAL A 116 -4.58 8.17 2.52
C VAL A 116 -4.00 6.88 3.07
N ALA A 117 -4.39 6.52 4.29
CA ALA A 117 -4.03 5.26 4.91
C ALA A 117 -4.90 4.13 4.33
N VAL A 118 -4.29 3.08 3.79
CA VAL A 118 -5.04 1.92 3.27
C VAL A 118 -4.73 0.72 4.15
N HIS A 119 -5.72 0.27 4.95
CA HIS A 119 -5.64 -0.94 5.75
C HIS A 119 -6.07 -2.15 4.94
N ILE A 120 -5.11 -2.94 4.47
CA ILE A 120 -5.37 -4.22 3.84
C ILE A 120 -5.36 -5.28 4.94
N THR A 121 -6.51 -5.88 5.22
CA THR A 121 -6.71 -6.86 6.28
C THR A 121 -7.43 -8.11 5.78
N ALA A 122 -7.58 -9.10 6.65
CA ALA A 122 -8.43 -10.27 6.45
C ALA A 122 -8.94 -10.74 7.81
N SER A 123 -9.97 -11.58 7.81
CA SER A 123 -10.50 -12.19 9.01
C SER A 123 -9.41 -12.95 9.79
N PRO A 124 -9.55 -13.07 11.13
CA PRO A 124 -8.59 -13.78 11.97
C PRO A 124 -8.35 -15.22 11.51
N GLN A 125 -9.40 -15.88 11.01
CA GLN A 125 -9.32 -17.24 10.48
C GLN A 125 -8.43 -17.29 9.24
N VAL A 126 -8.67 -16.42 8.25
CA VAL A 126 -7.88 -16.36 7.01
C VAL A 126 -6.43 -15.98 7.29
N LEU A 127 -6.18 -15.02 8.21
CA LEU A 127 -4.83 -14.66 8.62
C LEU A 127 -4.08 -15.85 9.23
N ARG A 128 -4.74 -16.59 10.13
CA ARG A 128 -4.17 -17.79 10.76
C ARG A 128 -3.85 -18.86 9.73
N GLU A 129 -4.79 -19.19 8.86
CA GLU A 129 -4.60 -20.20 7.80
C GLU A 129 -3.43 -19.84 6.89
N ARG A 130 -3.39 -18.60 6.38
CA ARG A 130 -2.30 -18.14 5.50
C ARG A 130 -0.94 -18.11 6.19
N LEU A 131 -0.87 -17.76 7.47
CA LEU A 131 0.38 -17.78 8.23
C LEU A 131 0.87 -19.22 8.45
N LEU A 132 -0.02 -20.13 8.83
CA LEU A 132 0.32 -21.55 9.00
C LEU A 132 0.79 -22.20 7.70
N LEU A 133 0.12 -21.92 6.57
CA LEU A 133 0.49 -22.46 5.25
C LEU A 133 1.87 -22.01 4.79
N ARG A 134 2.36 -20.83 5.23
CA ARG A 134 3.71 -20.35 4.89
C ARG A 134 4.81 -21.11 5.60
N GLY A 135 4.51 -21.74 6.74
CA GLY A 135 5.42 -22.60 7.48
C GLY A 135 6.65 -21.91 8.08
N ARG A 136 6.64 -20.58 8.25
CA ARG A 136 7.80 -19.81 8.77
C ARG A 136 7.67 -19.46 10.25
N GLU A 137 6.54 -19.81 10.87
CA GLU A 137 6.17 -19.41 12.22
C GLU A 137 5.60 -20.61 12.99
N THR A 138 5.88 -20.65 14.29
CA THR A 138 5.24 -21.54 15.26
C THR A 138 3.77 -21.17 15.47
N ARG A 139 2.97 -22.09 16.03
CA ARG A 139 1.54 -21.82 16.30
C ARG A 139 1.35 -20.64 17.26
N GLU A 140 2.24 -20.50 18.22
CA GLU A 140 2.29 -19.44 19.23
C GLU A 140 2.58 -18.09 18.55
N GLU A 141 3.56 -18.04 17.64
CA GLU A 141 3.87 -16.83 16.86
C GLU A 141 2.72 -16.43 15.93
N VAL A 142 2.03 -17.41 15.31
CA VAL A 142 0.83 -17.15 14.51
C VAL A 142 -0.27 -16.56 15.38
N LYS A 143 -0.56 -17.14 16.55
CA LYS A 143 -1.56 -16.62 17.48
C LYS A 143 -1.23 -15.18 17.89
N ALA A 144 0.02 -14.90 18.26
CA ALA A 144 0.46 -13.56 18.63
C ALA A 144 0.32 -12.55 17.47
N ARG A 145 0.60 -12.97 16.24
CA ARG A 145 0.41 -12.13 15.04
C ARG A 145 -1.05 -11.81 14.76
N VAL A 146 -1.95 -12.79 14.90
CA VAL A 146 -3.40 -12.57 14.72
C VAL A 146 -3.95 -11.65 15.81
N GLN A 147 -3.53 -11.82 17.07
CA GLN A 147 -3.94 -10.91 18.15
C GLN A 147 -3.46 -9.48 17.92
N ARG A 148 -2.22 -9.28 17.46
CA ARG A 148 -1.73 -7.96 17.02
C ARG A 148 -2.46 -7.41 15.80
N ALA A 149 -3.08 -8.25 14.98
CA ALA A 149 -3.92 -7.80 13.88
C ALA A 149 -5.23 -7.22 14.41
N LEU A 150 -5.88 -7.94 15.32
CA LEU A 150 -7.16 -7.58 15.96
C LEU A 150 -7.06 -6.36 16.87
N ALA A 151 -5.94 -6.19 17.57
CA ALA A 151 -5.72 -5.05 18.47
C ALA A 151 -5.38 -3.74 17.75
N TYR A 152 -5.28 -3.75 16.41
CA TYR A 152 -4.95 -2.53 15.68
C TYR A 152 -6.18 -1.66 15.50
N THR A 153 -6.05 -0.40 15.92
CA THR A 153 -7.03 0.66 15.65
C THR A 153 -6.31 1.76 14.87
N PRO A 154 -6.82 2.19 13.71
CA PRO A 154 -6.24 3.31 12.99
C PRO A 154 -6.39 4.61 13.82
N PRO A 155 -5.50 5.60 13.64
CA PRO A 155 -5.69 6.92 14.24
C PRO A 155 -7.05 7.50 13.81
N PRO A 156 -7.83 8.09 14.74
CA PRO A 156 -9.23 8.48 14.49
C PRO A 156 -9.42 9.49 13.36
N ASP A 157 -8.41 10.32 13.08
CA ASP A 157 -8.48 11.39 12.06
C ASP A 157 -7.74 11.05 10.76
N ALA A 158 -7.20 9.83 10.63
CA ALA A 158 -6.54 9.43 9.39
C ALA A 158 -7.59 9.15 8.30
N ALA A 159 -7.44 9.75 7.12
CA ALA A 159 -8.21 9.34 5.96
C ALA A 159 -7.90 7.86 5.65
N SER A 160 -8.79 6.95 6.08
CA SER A 160 -8.53 5.53 6.08
C SER A 160 -9.48 4.76 5.16
N LEU A 161 -8.92 3.99 4.23
CA LEU A 161 -9.63 2.96 3.47
C LEU A 161 -9.34 1.60 4.09
N GLU A 162 -10.37 0.82 4.41
CA GLU A 162 -10.20 -0.56 4.85
C GLU A 162 -10.60 -1.53 3.74
N VAL A 163 -9.73 -2.49 3.44
CA VAL A 163 -9.92 -3.49 2.39
C VAL A 163 -9.73 -4.89 2.96
N HIS A 164 -10.82 -5.65 2.92
CA HIS A 164 -10.85 -7.05 3.33
C HIS A 164 -10.46 -7.99 2.17
N ASN A 165 -9.39 -8.76 2.39
CA ASN A 165 -8.85 -9.76 1.46
C ASN A 165 -9.08 -11.18 1.99
N ASP A 166 -10.34 -11.49 2.30
CA ASP A 166 -10.79 -12.80 2.78
C ASP A 166 -10.91 -13.82 1.65
N GLY A 167 -11.49 -13.41 0.51
CA GLY A 167 -11.81 -14.26 -0.63
C GLY A 167 -10.80 -14.18 -1.77
N ALA A 168 -11.30 -14.14 -3.00
CA ALA A 168 -10.46 -14.07 -4.19
C ALA A 168 -9.71 -12.73 -4.27
N LEU A 169 -8.44 -12.79 -4.69
CA LEU A 169 -7.58 -11.61 -4.80
C LEU A 169 -8.17 -10.55 -5.73
N VAL A 170 -8.83 -10.98 -6.81
CA VAL A 170 -9.47 -10.10 -7.79
C VAL A 170 -10.56 -9.24 -7.15
N ASP A 171 -11.37 -9.81 -6.24
CA ASP A 171 -12.46 -9.07 -5.61
C ASP A 171 -11.92 -8.00 -4.67
N ALA A 172 -10.89 -8.34 -3.88
CA ALA A 172 -10.21 -7.39 -3.02
C ALA A 172 -9.49 -6.31 -3.84
N GLY A 173 -8.92 -6.70 -4.99
CA GLY A 173 -8.23 -5.82 -5.92
C GLY A 173 -9.18 -4.78 -6.51
N GLN A 174 -10.33 -5.24 -7.02
CA GLN A 174 -11.38 -4.36 -7.55
C GLN A 174 -11.94 -3.43 -6.47
N ARG A 175 -12.16 -3.92 -5.25
CA ARG A 175 -12.58 -3.06 -4.12
C ARG A 175 -11.56 -1.95 -3.85
N LEU A 176 -10.27 -2.29 -3.79
CA LEU A 176 -9.21 -1.31 -3.59
C LEU A 176 -9.15 -0.30 -4.75
N LEU A 177 -9.18 -0.77 -6.00
CA LEU A 177 -9.15 0.10 -7.16
C LEU A 177 -10.33 1.07 -7.19
N ASN A 178 -11.55 0.57 -6.99
CA ASN A 178 -12.76 1.40 -6.93
C ASN A 178 -12.69 2.43 -5.79
N ALA A 179 -12.18 2.03 -4.63
CA ALA A 179 -12.03 2.94 -3.49
C ALA A 179 -11.03 4.08 -3.81
N LEU A 180 -9.92 3.75 -4.48
CA LEU A 180 -8.94 4.74 -4.94
C LEU A 180 -9.51 5.65 -6.04
N GLU A 181 -10.22 5.11 -7.03
CA GLU A 181 -10.84 5.87 -8.12
C GLU A 181 -11.89 6.88 -7.64
N ASN A 182 -12.51 6.62 -6.48
CA ASN A 182 -13.46 7.53 -5.85
C ASN A 182 -12.80 8.62 -4.98
N LEU A 183 -11.48 8.58 -4.77
CA LEU A 183 -10.80 9.62 -4.00
C LEU A 183 -10.75 10.94 -4.77
N PRO A 184 -10.99 12.09 -4.09
CA PRO A 184 -10.80 13.40 -4.70
C PRO A 184 -9.37 13.57 -5.23
N GLY A 185 -9.26 13.94 -6.52
CA GLY A 185 -7.97 14.15 -7.19
C GLY A 185 -7.30 12.87 -7.70
N TRP A 186 -7.92 11.69 -7.55
CA TRP A 186 -7.39 10.47 -8.16
C TRP A 186 -7.34 10.60 -9.69
N PRO A 187 -6.29 10.09 -10.37
CA PRO A 187 -6.17 10.21 -11.81
C PRO A 187 -7.31 9.45 -12.49
N ARG A 188 -8.25 10.20 -13.10
CA ARG A 188 -9.34 9.60 -13.85
C ARG A 188 -8.81 9.05 -15.16
N ARG A 189 -9.40 7.94 -15.62
CA ARG A 189 -9.20 7.44 -16.98
C ARG A 189 -9.49 8.58 -17.96
N SER A 190 -8.51 8.95 -18.76
CA SER A 190 -8.69 9.81 -19.95
C SER A 190 -9.46 9.04 -21.02
N GLY A 191 -10.71 8.66 -20.74
CA GLY A 191 -11.63 8.05 -21.67
C GLY A 191 -12.76 9.03 -21.90
N LYS A 192 -12.86 9.57 -23.12
CA LYS A 192 -14.07 10.25 -23.59
C LYS A 192 -15.26 9.34 -23.30
N LEU A 193 -16.11 9.73 -22.36
CA LEU A 193 -17.50 9.29 -22.38
C LEU A 193 -18.12 10.03 -23.57
N SER A 194 -18.17 9.39 -24.73
CA SER A 194 -19.14 9.79 -25.74
C SER A 194 -20.51 9.72 -25.08
N PRO A 195 -21.31 10.80 -25.06
CA PRO A 195 -22.67 10.70 -24.57
C PRO A 195 -23.38 9.66 -25.43
N ILE A 196 -24.02 8.69 -24.78
CA ILE A 196 -24.94 7.76 -25.44
C ILE A 196 -26.01 8.66 -26.08
N ALA A 197 -26.00 8.73 -27.41
CA ALA A 197 -27.06 9.41 -28.14
C ALA A 197 -28.39 8.70 -27.79
N PRO A 198 -29.44 9.46 -27.42
CA PRO A 198 -30.74 8.84 -27.19
C PRO A 198 -31.18 8.16 -28.49
N ILE A 199 -31.53 6.89 -28.38
CA ILE A 199 -32.19 6.15 -29.46
C ILE A 199 -33.53 6.84 -29.65
N LEU A 200 -33.63 7.69 -30.68
CA LEU A 200 -34.91 8.15 -31.18
C LEU A 200 -35.62 6.93 -31.78
N SER A 201 -36.61 6.44 -31.05
CA SER A 201 -37.62 5.53 -31.59
C SER A 201 -38.47 6.31 -32.57
N SER A 202 -38.08 6.29 -33.84
CA SER A 202 -38.95 6.65 -34.95
C SER A 202 -39.35 5.38 -35.67
N THR A 203 -40.59 4.96 -35.43
CA THR A 203 -41.35 4.22 -36.43
C THR A 203 -42.80 4.71 -36.38
N PRO A 204 -43.39 5.05 -37.54
CA PRO A 204 -44.76 5.56 -37.67
C PRO A 204 -45.85 4.51 -37.39
#